data_AF-A0A953DIM2-F1
#
_entry.id   AF-A0A953DIM2-F1
#
_cell.length_a   1.000
_cell.length_b   1.000
_cell.length_c   1.000
_cell.angle_alpha   90.00
_cell.angle_beta   90.00
_cell.angle_gamma   90.00
#
_symmetry.space_group_name_H-M   'P 1'
#
loop_
_entity.id
_entity.type
_entity.pdbx_description
1 polymer ?
#
loop_
_entity_poly.entity_id
_entity_poly.type
_entity_poly.pdbx_seq_one_letter_code
_entity_poly.pdbx_strand_id
1 'polypeptide(L)' 'GGEIEQSKESIDYKKIKPKKSWALILGNEVGGISPAILKKCDVVCEIPMKGKKESLNVSVAAGIALFRLSKI' A
#
# COMPACT_ATOMS: atom_id res chain seq x y z
N GLY A 1 -19.29 -1.30 -0.41
CA GLY A 1 -18.50 -0.38 -1.23
C GLY A 1 -17.99 0.71 -0.33
N GLY A 2 -16.70 0.76 -0.12
CA GLY A 2 -16.04 1.62 0.87
C GLY A 2 -14.62 1.10 0.98
N GLU A 3 -13.77 1.68 0.16
CA GLU A 3 -12.39 1.28 -0.09
C GLU A 3 -11.62 1.24 1.23
N ILE A 4 -11.08 0.07 1.56
CA ILE A 4 -10.33 -0.19 2.80
C ILE A 4 -8.90 0.41 2.71
N GLU A 5 -8.57 1.11 1.62
CA GLU A 5 -7.19 1.50 1.33
C GLU A 5 -6.74 2.80 2.01
N GLN A 6 -7.64 3.55 2.64
CA GLN A 6 -7.30 4.59 3.62
C GLN A 6 -7.78 4.18 5.01
N SER A 7 -7.18 3.12 5.56
CA SER A 7 -7.41 2.83 6.98
C SER A 7 -6.82 3.97 7.79
N LYS A 8 -7.51 4.46 8.84
CA LYS A 8 -6.97 5.48 9.77
C LYS A 8 -5.61 5.08 10.39
N GLU A 9 -5.26 3.79 10.27
CA GLU A 9 -4.05 3.18 10.80
C GLU A 9 -2.94 2.99 9.75
N SER A 10 -3.17 3.33 8.48
CA SER A 10 -2.11 3.25 7.48
C SER A 10 -1.07 4.34 7.67
N ILE A 11 0.20 3.98 7.53
CA ILE A 11 1.30 4.94 7.56
C ILE A 11 1.71 5.36 6.14
N ASP A 12 2.16 6.60 5.99
CA ASP A 12 2.75 7.07 4.72
C ASP A 12 3.89 6.14 4.30
N TYR A 13 3.83 5.63 3.06
CA TYR A 13 4.84 4.72 2.51
C TYR A 13 6.29 5.23 2.65
N LYS A 14 6.49 6.55 2.64
CA LYS A 14 7.81 7.17 2.80
C LYS A 14 8.40 6.97 4.19
N LYS A 15 7.57 6.71 5.20
CA LYS A 15 8.00 6.51 6.60
C LYS A 15 8.38 5.06 6.90
N ILE A 16 8.12 4.13 5.97
CA ILE A 16 8.49 2.74 6.14
C ILE A 16 10.02 2.58 6.17
N LYS A 17 10.49 1.81 7.15
CA LYS A 17 11.86 1.30 7.21
C LYS A 17 11.82 -0.20 6.86
N PRO A 18 12.16 -0.58 5.62
CA PRO A 18 12.08 -1.99 5.21
C PRO A 18 13.08 -2.85 6.00
N LYS A 19 12.63 -4.02 6.44
CA LYS A 19 13.50 -5.08 7.01
C LYS A 19 14.36 -5.71 5.90
N LYS A 20 15.35 -6.52 6.28
CA LYS A 20 16.20 -7.24 5.30
C LYS A 20 15.38 -8.16 4.39
N SER A 21 14.31 -8.75 4.91
CA SER A 21 13.36 -9.57 4.16
C SER A 21 11.98 -8.96 4.34
N TRP A 22 11.31 -8.71 3.21
CA TRP A 22 9.96 -8.16 3.17
C TRP A 22 9.23 -8.71 1.94
N ALA A 23 7.91 -8.63 1.97
CA ALA A 23 7.04 -8.90 0.85
C ALA A 23 6.04 -7.75 0.72
N LEU A 24 5.77 -7.32 -0.51
CA LEU A 24 4.75 -6.32 -0.81
C LEU A 24 3.48 -7.03 -1.25
N ILE A 25 2.38 -6.76 -0.56
CA ILE A 25 1.04 -7.21 -0.94
C ILE A 25 0.27 -6.03 -1.49
N LEU A 26 -0.31 -6.19 -2.67
CA LEU A 26 -1.12 -5.18 -3.35
C LEU A 26 -2.52 -5.74 -3.58
N GLY A 27 -3.52 -4.87 -3.45
CA GLY A 27 -4.91 -5.18 -3.73
C GLY A 27 -5.22 -5.24 -5.21
N ASN A 28 -6.35 -5.85 -5.58
CA ASN A 28 -6.88 -5.77 -6.93
C ASN A 28 -7.72 -4.49 -7.09
N GLU A 29 -7.78 -3.92 -8.31
CA GLU A 29 -8.43 -2.65 -8.64
C GLU A 29 -9.91 -2.57 -8.24
N VAL A 30 -10.59 -3.71 -8.13
CA VAL A 30 -12.03 -3.77 -7.81
C VAL A 30 -12.30 -3.96 -6.31
N GLY A 31 -11.43 -4.73 -5.62
CA GLY A 31 -11.72 -5.24 -4.28
C GLY A 31 -10.68 -4.89 -3.21
N GLY A 32 -9.58 -4.24 -3.60
CA GLY A 32 -8.45 -3.98 -2.72
C GLY A 32 -7.87 -5.26 -2.13
N ILE A 33 -7.37 -5.17 -0.89
CA ILE A 33 -6.84 -6.29 -0.11
C ILE A 33 -7.91 -6.80 0.86
N SER A 34 -8.11 -8.12 0.92
CA SER A 34 -9.08 -8.70 1.87
C SER A 34 -8.70 -8.39 3.34
N PRO A 35 -9.68 -8.17 4.24
CA PRO A 35 -9.40 -7.91 5.65
C PRO A 35 -8.59 -9.02 6.34
N ALA A 36 -8.77 -10.27 5.92
CA ALA A 36 -8.03 -11.41 6.46
C ALA A 36 -6.53 -11.36 6.10
N ILE A 37 -6.18 -10.80 4.94
CA ILE A 37 -4.78 -10.58 4.53
C ILE A 37 -4.21 -9.37 5.27
N LEU A 38 -4.96 -8.26 5.37
CA LEU A 38 -4.52 -7.06 6.09
C LEU A 38 -4.14 -7.37 7.55
N LYS A 39 -4.92 -8.21 8.23
CA LYS A 39 -4.63 -8.65 9.61
C LYS A 39 -3.32 -9.45 9.76
N LYS A 40 -2.77 -9.98 8.67
CA LYS A 40 -1.50 -10.72 8.64
C LYS A 40 -0.32 -9.84 8.25
N CYS A 41 -0.56 -8.62 7.76
CA CYS A 41 0.51 -7.70 7.39
C CYS A 41 1.11 -7.07 8.64
N ASP A 42 2.45 -7.03 8.70
CA ASP A 42 3.17 -6.31 9.76
C ASP A 42 2.93 -4.79 9.69
N VAL A 43 2.78 -4.28 8.46
CA VAL A 43 2.63 -2.86 8.15
C VAL A 43 1.61 -2.71 7.05
N VAL A 44 0.69 -1.76 7.22
CA VAL A 44 -0.20 -1.27 6.16
C VAL A 44 0.21 0.16 5.85
N CYS A 45 0.44 0.45 4.57
CA CYS A 45 0.87 1.77 4.12
C CYS A 45 0.08 2.25 2.92
N GLU A 46 0.04 3.57 2.77
CA GLU A 46 -0.63 4.24 1.65
C GLU A 46 0.33 5.20 0.93
N ILE A 47 0.02 5.49 -0.34
CA ILE A 47 0.66 6.56 -1.12
C ILE A 47 -0.31 7.75 -1.10
N PRO A 48 0.01 8.85 -0.36
CA PRO A 48 -0.88 9.99 -0.29
C PRO A 48 -1.14 10.59 -1.67
N MET A 49 -2.41 10.63 -2.07
CA MET A 49 -2.83 11.23 -3.33
C MET A 49 -3.24 12.68 -3.13
N LYS A 50 -2.86 13.55 -4.07
CA LYS A 50 -3.37 14.93 -4.14
C LYS A 50 -4.33 15.02 -5.33
N GLY A 51 -5.60 15.28 -5.09
CA GLY A 51 -6.60 15.49 -6.14
C GLY A 51 -7.88 14.66 -5.96
N LYS A 52 -8.69 14.58 -7.01
CA LYS A 52 -10.01 13.90 -7.01
C LYS A 52 -9.96 12.38 -7.24
N LYS A 53 -8.78 11.81 -7.53
CA LYS A 53 -8.65 10.36 -7.71
C LYS A 53 -8.53 9.69 -6.36
N GLU A 54 -9.32 8.64 -6.17
CA GLU A 54 -9.40 7.88 -4.92
C GLU A 54 -8.25 6.86 -4.79
N SER A 55 -7.72 6.37 -5.93
CA SER A 55 -6.61 5.40 -5.97
C SER A 55 -5.71 5.56 -7.20
N LEU A 56 -4.49 4.98 -7.10
CA LEU A 56 -3.58 4.79 -8.22
C LEU A 56 -3.84 3.43 -8.87
N ASN A 57 -3.50 3.29 -10.15
CA ASN A 57 -3.41 1.97 -10.77
C ASN A 57 -2.42 1.09 -10.00
N VAL A 58 -2.77 -0.19 -9.82
CA VAL A 58 -2.00 -1.12 -8.99
C VAL A 58 -0.54 -1.24 -9.44
N SER A 59 -0.27 -1.24 -10.75
CA SER A 59 1.09 -1.33 -11.29
C SER A 59 1.91 -0.07 -11.02
N VAL A 60 1.26 1.10 -11.05
CA VAL A 60 1.90 2.37 -10.70
C VAL A 60 2.24 2.42 -9.20
N ALA A 61 1.29 2.03 -8.34
CA ALA A 61 1.51 1.94 -6.91
C ALA A 61 2.65 0.95 -6.57
N ALA A 62 2.68 -0.21 -7.25
CA ALA A 62 3.75 -1.18 -7.14
C ALA A 62 5.11 -0.56 -7.47
N GLY A 63 5.24 0.12 -8.62
CA GLY A 63 6.48 0.74 -9.04
C GLY A 63 7.01 1.76 -8.04
N ILE A 64 6.14 2.63 -7.51
CA ILE A 64 6.50 3.63 -6.50
C ILE A 64 6.96 2.97 -5.20
N ALA A 65 6.21 1.98 -4.70
CA ALA A 65 6.52 1.28 -3.47
C ALA A 65 7.84 0.50 -3.59
N LEU A 66 8.00 -0.27 -4.67
CA LEU A 66 9.22 -1.03 -4.95
C LEU A 66 10.44 -0.12 -5.06
N PHE A 67 10.34 1.01 -5.78
CA PHE A 67 11.43 1.96 -5.91
C PHE A 67 11.84 2.57 -4.56
N ARG A 68 10.88 2.86 -3.69
CA ARG A 68 11.16 3.43 -2.36
C ARG A 68 11.70 2.41 -1.36
N LEU A 69 11.20 1.18 -1.40
CA LEU A 69 11.49 0.14 -0.40
C LEU A 69 12.68 -0.73 -0.79
N SER A 70 12.93 -0.88 -2.09
CA SER A 70 14.18 -1.48 -2.57
C SER A 70 15.29 -0.45 -2.37
N LYS A 71 16.26 -0.78 -1.51
CA LYS A 71 17.55 -0.09 -1.58
C LYS A 71 18.24 -0.55 -2.86
N ILE A 72 18.15 0.26 -3.91
CA ILE A 72 19.21 0.32 -4.92
C ILE A 72 20.30 1.23 -4.37
#